data_AF-W6N1V5-F1
#
_entry.id   AF-W6N1V5-F1
#
_cell.length_a   1.000
_cell.length_b   1.000
_cell.length_c   1.000
_cell.angle_alpha   90.00
_cell.angle_beta   90.00
_cell.angle_gamma   90.00
#
_symmetry.space_group_name_H-M   'P 1'
#
loop_
_entity.id
_entity.type
_entity.pdbx_description
1 polymer ?
#
loop_
_entity_poly.entity_id
_entity_poly.type
_entity_poly.pdbx_seq_one_letter_code
_entity_poly.pdbx_strand_id
1 'polypeptide(L)'
;MSNIKLKNGKTKILDMSKVESFMDNYRKTVGDVESNVKELNDSLYKEKVNRRQLLEKSILTAGNEYRSPIAESEAKIANYEEMLYSNKQKLAEYQNILKGSDTFRTVLSDFKEQSVQDIQKYLDTDERALYEEMAELRNRYEEIIGELNNKRKEIANHLFKFNSICKKYGYTNFEVGTNFHTNLQTVNKLYPDCGIVYPAINVNIDSSTVTNRFKYARQGVERFI
;
A
#
# COMPACT_ATOMS: atom_id res chain seq x y z
N MET A 1 -6.55 -24.22 5.27
CA MET A 1 -6.04 -22.83 5.37
C MET A 1 -4.74 -22.88 6.15
N SER A 2 -3.61 -22.67 5.47
CA SER A 2 -2.28 -22.64 6.06
C SER A 2 -2.17 -21.49 7.08
N ASN A 3 -1.71 -21.80 8.30
CA ASN A 3 -1.44 -20.79 9.34
C ASN A 3 -0.15 -20.03 9.01
N ILE A 4 -0.26 -19.01 8.17
CA ILE A 4 0.85 -18.09 7.87
C ILE A 4 1.28 -17.42 9.18
N LYS A 5 2.49 -17.70 9.67
CA LYS A 5 3.10 -17.00 10.81
C LYS A 5 3.85 -15.77 10.29
N LEU A 6 3.32 -14.59 10.58
CA LEU A 6 3.98 -13.32 10.30
C LEU A 6 5.18 -13.12 11.24
N LYS A 7 6.15 -12.29 10.83
CA LYS A 7 7.40 -11.99 11.57
C LYS A 7 7.20 -11.51 13.02
N ASN A 8 6.03 -10.97 13.35
CA ASN A 8 5.66 -10.54 14.69
C ASN A 8 4.91 -11.61 15.51
N GLY A 9 4.92 -12.88 15.07
CA GLY A 9 4.21 -13.99 15.70
C GLY A 9 2.71 -14.00 15.49
N LYS A 10 2.14 -13.02 14.77
CA LYS A 10 0.71 -13.00 14.44
C LYS A 10 0.40 -13.94 13.29
N THR A 11 -0.78 -14.53 13.32
CA THR A 11 -1.28 -15.42 12.25
C THR A 11 -2.30 -14.77 11.33
N LYS A 12 -2.62 -13.49 11.55
CA LYS A 12 -3.62 -12.73 10.79
C LYS A 12 -3.05 -11.37 10.38
N ILE A 13 -3.18 -11.06 9.10
CA ILE A 13 -2.79 -9.77 8.49
C ILE A 13 -3.76 -8.66 8.93
N LEU A 14 -5.05 -8.99 9.06
CA LEU A 14 -6.11 -8.09 9.50
C LEU A 14 -7.10 -8.86 10.37
N ASP A 15 -7.52 -8.25 11.48
CA ASP A 15 -8.49 -8.82 12.41
C ASP A 15 -9.90 -8.33 12.10
N MET A 16 -10.59 -9.05 11.20
CA MET A 16 -11.92 -8.66 10.72
C MET A 16 -12.95 -8.58 11.84
N SER A 17 -12.81 -9.33 12.93
CA SER A 17 -13.75 -9.26 14.05
C SER A 17 -13.74 -7.91 14.77
N LYS A 18 -12.61 -7.20 14.78
CA LYS A 18 -12.52 -5.84 15.34
C LYS A 18 -13.21 -4.81 14.45
N VAL A 19 -13.05 -4.97 13.13
CA VAL A 19 -13.76 -4.15 12.14
C VAL A 19 -15.26 -4.38 12.26
N GLU A 20 -15.69 -5.64 12.38
CA GLU A 20 -17.10 -6.00 12.60
C GLU A 20 -17.65 -5.40 13.89
N SER A 21 -16.92 -5.53 15.01
CA SER A 21 -17.33 -4.95 16.30
C SER A 21 -17.49 -3.44 16.24
N PHE A 22 -16.60 -2.74 15.51
CA PHE A 22 -16.72 -1.30 15.29
C PHE A 22 -17.95 -0.96 14.45
N MET A 23 -18.18 -1.69 13.36
CA MET A 23 -19.32 -1.47 12.46
C MET A 23 -20.66 -1.73 13.15
N ASP A 24 -20.74 -2.74 14.00
CA ASP A 24 -21.97 -3.05 14.73
C ASP A 24 -22.28 -1.99 15.80
N ASN A 25 -21.26 -1.52 16.51
CA ASN A 25 -21.41 -0.37 17.42
C ASN A 25 -21.86 0.89 16.67
N TYR A 26 -21.31 1.13 15.48
CA TYR A 26 -21.68 2.28 14.66
C TYR A 26 -23.14 2.20 14.18
N ARG A 27 -23.58 1.03 13.70
CA ARG A 27 -24.99 0.78 13.32
C ARG A 27 -25.94 1.00 14.49
N LYS A 28 -25.55 0.58 15.70
CA LYS A 28 -26.33 0.83 16.91
C LYS A 28 -26.51 2.33 17.17
N THR A 29 -25.42 3.11 17.09
CA THR A 29 -25.49 4.58 17.22
C THR A 29 -26.43 5.22 16.19
N VAL A 30 -26.44 4.74 14.95
CA VAL A 30 -27.38 5.23 13.93
C VAL A 30 -28.82 4.92 14.34
N GLY A 31 -29.10 3.69 14.77
CA GLY A 31 -30.43 3.28 15.26
C GLY A 31 -30.90 4.11 16.46
N ASP A 32 -30.01 4.41 17.41
CA ASP A 32 -30.34 5.25 18.57
C ASP A 32 -30.74 6.68 18.13
N VAL A 33 -30.04 7.26 17.14
CA VAL A 33 -30.39 8.57 16.58
C VAL A 33 -31.71 8.53 15.79
N GLU A 34 -31.98 7.46 15.04
CA GLU A 34 -33.26 7.25 14.35
C GLU A 34 -34.44 7.20 15.33
N SER A 35 -34.31 6.45 16.42
CA SER A 35 -35.31 6.40 17.49
C SER A 35 -35.53 7.79 18.11
N ASN A 36 -34.47 8.52 18.43
CA ASN A 36 -34.57 9.88 18.97
C ASN A 36 -35.31 10.84 18.02
N VAL A 37 -35.05 10.75 16.71
CA VAL A 37 -35.78 11.54 15.69
C VAL A 37 -37.26 11.19 15.70
N LYS A 38 -37.61 9.91 15.81
CA LYS A 38 -39.01 9.46 15.87
C LYS A 38 -39.71 9.99 17.14
N GLU A 39 -39.09 9.84 18.29
CA GLU A 39 -39.62 10.30 19.58
C GLU A 39 -39.81 11.82 19.62
N LEU A 40 -38.88 12.58 19.05
CA LEU A 40 -39.00 14.04 18.92
C LEU A 40 -40.14 14.45 17.98
N ASN A 41 -40.34 13.75 16.86
CA ASN A 41 -41.49 14.01 15.98
C ASN A 41 -42.81 13.75 16.72
N ASP A 42 -42.92 12.65 17.46
CA ASP A 42 -44.13 12.30 18.22
C ASP A 42 -44.41 13.32 19.33
N SER A 43 -43.36 13.76 20.04
CA SER A 43 -43.45 14.78 21.09
C SER A 43 -43.87 16.14 20.52
N LEU A 44 -43.28 16.54 19.39
CA LEU A 44 -43.64 17.76 18.67
C LEU A 44 -45.11 17.73 18.21
N TYR A 45 -45.57 16.59 17.68
CA TYR A 45 -46.95 16.44 17.26
C TYR A 45 -47.93 16.58 18.45
N LYS A 46 -47.66 15.87 19.54
CA LYS A 46 -48.47 15.95 20.77
C LYS A 46 -48.52 17.38 21.32
N GLU A 47 -47.40 18.08 21.35
CA GLU A 47 -47.35 19.45 21.85
C GLU A 47 -48.09 20.44 20.91
N LYS A 48 -48.01 20.25 19.58
CA LYS A 48 -48.81 21.02 18.61
C LYS A 48 -50.31 20.81 18.80
N VAL A 49 -50.74 19.58 19.12
CA VAL A 49 -52.14 19.28 19.46
C VAL A 49 -52.54 19.93 20.78
N ASN A 50 -51.71 19.84 21.82
CA ASN A 50 -51.94 20.49 23.12
C ASN A 50 -52.10 22.02 22.96
N ARG A 51 -51.20 22.68 22.22
CA ARG A 51 -51.30 24.12 21.91
C ARG A 51 -52.64 24.47 21.27
N ARG A 52 -53.10 23.66 20.30
CA ARG A 52 -54.38 23.89 19.62
C ARG A 52 -55.57 23.81 20.60
N GLN A 53 -55.58 22.80 21.47
CA GLN A 53 -56.61 22.67 22.50
C GLN A 53 -56.60 23.83 23.51
N LEU A 54 -55.42 24.32 23.90
CA LEU A 54 -55.28 25.48 24.77
C LEU A 54 -55.80 26.76 24.10
N LEU A 55 -55.53 26.95 22.80
CA LEU A 55 -56.06 28.07 22.02
C LEU A 55 -57.58 28.02 21.92
N GLU A 56 -58.16 26.85 21.63
CA GLU A 56 -59.62 26.66 21.57
C GLU A 56 -60.28 27.01 22.92
N LYS A 57 -59.73 26.53 24.04
CA LYS A 57 -60.22 26.87 25.39
C LYS A 57 -60.05 28.36 25.72
N SER A 58 -58.95 28.98 25.30
CA SER A 58 -58.70 30.41 25.50
C SER A 58 -59.74 31.29 24.78
N ILE A 59 -60.29 30.85 23.65
CA ILE A 59 -61.33 31.59 22.91
C ILE A 59 -62.68 31.50 23.62
N LEU A 60 -62.96 30.36 24.26
CA LEU A 60 -64.24 30.07 24.92
C LEU A 60 -64.35 30.63 26.34
N THR A 61 -63.24 31.11 26.93
CA THR A 61 -63.20 31.55 28.33
C THR A 61 -62.84 33.04 28.41
N ALA A 62 -63.60 33.85 29.15
CA ALA A 62 -63.29 35.26 29.35
C ALA A 62 -62.18 35.40 30.42
N GLY A 63 -60.92 35.56 30.00
CA GLY A 63 -59.80 35.76 30.92
C GLY A 63 -58.42 35.49 30.31
N ASN A 64 -57.34 35.78 31.06
CA ASN A 64 -55.94 35.62 30.62
C ASN A 64 -55.31 34.27 31.04
N GLU A 65 -56.09 33.34 31.60
CA GLU A 65 -55.60 32.11 32.25
C GLU A 65 -54.76 31.21 31.31
N TYR A 66 -55.07 31.21 30.01
CA TYR A 66 -54.42 30.35 29.02
C TYR A 66 -53.18 30.98 28.36
N ARG A 67 -52.87 32.25 28.66
CA ARG A 67 -51.76 32.96 28.01
C ARG A 67 -50.38 32.37 28.32
N SER A 68 -50.11 32.01 29.59
CA SER A 68 -48.84 31.37 29.99
C SER A 68 -48.70 29.93 29.46
N PRO A 69 -49.71 29.05 29.60
CA PRO A 69 -49.66 27.71 29.03
C PRO A 69 -49.44 27.67 27.51
N ILE A 70 -50.04 28.61 26.76
CA ILE A 70 -49.81 28.72 25.31
C ILE A 70 -48.37 29.10 25.01
N ALA A 71 -47.82 30.11 25.70
CA ALA A 71 -46.44 30.55 25.51
C ALA A 71 -45.42 29.45 25.87
N GLU A 72 -45.67 28.68 26.92
CA GLU A 72 -44.85 27.52 27.30
C GLU A 72 -44.90 26.40 26.24
N SER A 73 -46.08 26.14 25.69
CA SER A 73 -46.25 25.17 24.60
C SER A 73 -45.53 25.61 23.32
N GLU A 74 -45.58 26.90 22.99
CA GLU A 74 -44.83 27.49 21.86
C GLU A 74 -43.31 27.37 22.04
N ALA A 75 -42.80 27.63 23.24
CA ALA A 75 -41.39 27.45 23.55
C ALA A 75 -40.95 25.97 23.43
N LYS A 76 -41.78 25.03 23.90
CA LYS A 76 -41.53 23.58 23.74
C LYS A 76 -41.53 23.16 22.28
N ILE A 77 -42.47 23.66 21.48
CA ILE A 77 -42.53 23.40 20.03
C ILE A 77 -41.26 23.88 19.34
N ALA A 78 -40.82 25.12 19.61
CA ALA A 78 -39.61 25.67 19.02
C ALA A 78 -38.36 24.85 19.39
N ASN A 79 -38.25 24.44 20.66
CA ASN A 79 -37.14 23.61 21.12
C ASN A 79 -37.15 22.22 20.46
N TYR A 80 -38.31 21.55 20.39
CA TYR A 80 -38.43 20.27 19.69
C TYR A 80 -38.13 20.38 18.20
N GLU A 81 -38.51 21.46 17.54
CA GLU A 81 -38.17 21.72 16.13
C GLU A 81 -36.66 21.88 15.91
N GLU A 82 -35.97 22.61 16.79
CA GLU A 82 -34.52 22.77 16.75
C GLU A 82 -33.78 21.45 17.00
N MET A 83 -34.17 20.71 18.06
CA MET A 83 -33.59 19.40 18.37
C MET A 83 -33.82 18.39 17.24
N LEU A 84 -35.00 18.41 16.64
CA LEU A 84 -35.35 17.54 15.51
C LEU A 84 -34.51 17.87 14.28
N TYR A 85 -34.28 19.16 14.00
CA TYR A 85 -33.43 19.59 12.89
C TYR A 85 -31.99 19.09 13.08
N SER A 86 -31.40 19.30 14.26
CA SER A 86 -30.05 18.83 14.58
C SER A 86 -29.92 17.31 14.48
N ASN A 87 -30.89 16.56 15.02
CA ASN A 87 -30.83 15.09 14.97
C ASN A 87 -31.05 14.53 13.56
N LYS A 88 -31.86 15.20 12.71
CA LYS A 88 -31.98 14.82 11.29
C LYS A 88 -30.69 15.05 10.51
N GLN A 89 -29.96 16.13 10.78
CA GLN A 89 -28.65 16.35 10.15
C GLN A 89 -27.64 15.26 10.56
N LYS A 90 -27.53 14.98 11.86
CA LYS A 90 -26.66 13.90 12.36
C LYS A 90 -27.01 12.54 11.76
N LEU A 91 -28.30 12.24 11.66
CA LEU A 91 -28.77 11.00 11.04
C LEU A 91 -28.34 10.88 9.58
N ALA A 92 -28.51 11.95 8.79
CA ALA A 92 -28.12 11.97 7.39
C ALA A 92 -26.60 11.77 7.21
N GLU A 93 -25.79 12.43 8.04
CA GLU A 93 -24.33 12.24 8.07
C GLU A 93 -23.95 10.80 8.40
N TYR A 94 -24.56 10.24 9.45
CA TYR A 94 -24.25 8.87 9.88
C TYR A 94 -24.66 7.81 8.85
N GLN A 95 -25.83 7.98 8.21
CA GLN A 95 -26.28 7.10 7.13
C GLN A 95 -25.37 7.19 5.90
N ASN A 96 -24.84 8.37 5.57
CA ASN A 96 -23.88 8.53 4.47
C ASN A 96 -22.56 7.81 4.76
N ILE A 97 -22.04 7.92 5.98
CA ILE A 97 -20.85 7.18 6.41
C ILE A 97 -21.09 5.67 6.33
N LEU A 98 -22.28 5.20 6.72
CA LEU A 98 -22.64 3.78 6.69
C LEU A 98 -22.68 3.23 5.25
N LYS A 99 -23.25 3.98 4.31
CA LYS A 99 -23.22 3.62 2.88
C LYS A 99 -21.80 3.54 2.32
N GLY A 100 -20.92 4.47 2.71
CA GLY A 100 -19.50 4.42 2.33
C GLY A 100 -18.72 3.27 3.00
N SER A 101 -19.14 2.87 4.20
CA SER A 101 -18.47 1.83 5.00
C SER A 101 -18.63 0.42 4.43
N ASP A 102 -19.74 0.13 3.74
CA ASP A 102 -19.93 -1.16 3.09
C ASP A 102 -18.95 -1.33 1.91
N THR A 103 -18.73 -0.27 1.12
CA THR A 103 -17.69 -0.23 0.08
C THR A 103 -16.30 -0.40 0.67
N PHE A 104 -16.01 0.29 1.78
CA PHE A 104 -14.73 0.18 2.49
C PHE A 104 -14.49 -1.23 3.05
N ARG A 105 -15.54 -1.91 3.54
CA ARG A 105 -15.46 -3.29 4.04
C ARG A 105 -15.08 -4.27 2.93
N THR A 106 -15.65 -4.13 1.74
CA THR A 106 -15.31 -4.96 0.58
C THR A 106 -13.85 -4.78 0.20
N VAL A 107 -13.40 -3.53 0.05
CA VAL A 107 -12.00 -3.22 -0.30
C VAL A 107 -11.01 -3.78 0.74
N LEU A 108 -11.33 -3.68 2.04
CA LEU A 108 -10.49 -4.26 3.09
C LEU A 108 -10.42 -5.80 3.02
N SER A 109 -11.53 -6.46 2.65
CA SER A 109 -11.57 -7.91 2.48
C SER A 109 -10.71 -8.34 1.30
N ASP A 110 -10.87 -7.70 0.15
CA ASP A 110 -10.13 -7.99 -1.08
C ASP A 110 -8.62 -7.80 -0.85
N PHE A 111 -8.23 -6.68 -0.21
CA PHE A 111 -6.83 -6.40 0.11
C PHE A 111 -6.21 -7.46 1.05
N LYS A 112 -6.99 -7.93 2.03
CA LYS A 112 -6.56 -8.99 2.95
C LYS A 112 -6.34 -10.31 2.21
N GLU A 113 -7.25 -10.69 1.32
CA GLU A 113 -7.12 -11.92 0.52
C GLU A 113 -5.89 -11.88 -0.38
N GLN A 114 -5.71 -10.77 -1.12
CA GLN A 114 -4.54 -10.57 -1.97
C GLN A 114 -3.24 -10.67 -1.15
N SER A 115 -3.18 -10.01 0.01
CA SER A 115 -2.00 -10.03 0.87
C SER A 115 -1.67 -11.44 1.39
N VAL A 116 -2.68 -12.26 1.68
CA VAL A 116 -2.48 -13.66 2.08
C VAL A 116 -1.91 -14.48 0.91
N GLN A 117 -2.45 -14.30 -0.29
CA GLN A 117 -1.99 -14.98 -1.49
C GLN A 117 -0.54 -14.62 -1.82
N ASP A 118 -0.19 -13.33 -1.76
CA ASP A 118 1.17 -12.85 -2.04
C ASP A 118 2.20 -13.42 -1.05
N ILE A 119 1.85 -13.46 0.25
CA ILE A 119 2.73 -14.04 1.27
C ILE A 119 2.88 -15.55 1.08
N GLN A 120 1.79 -16.26 0.77
CA GLN A 120 1.85 -17.69 0.52
C GLN A 120 2.71 -17.99 -0.72
N LYS A 121 2.55 -17.22 -1.80
CA LYS A 121 3.38 -17.34 -3.01
C LYS A 121 4.87 -17.13 -2.72
N TYR A 122 5.22 -16.17 -1.85
CA TYR A 122 6.60 -15.96 -1.40
C TYR A 122 7.10 -17.13 -0.54
N LEU A 123 6.30 -17.64 0.41
CA LEU A 123 6.68 -18.79 1.23
C LEU A 123 6.82 -20.09 0.44
N ASP A 124 6.02 -20.26 -0.61
CA ASP A 124 6.09 -21.38 -1.54
C ASP A 124 7.24 -21.23 -2.55
N THR A 125 7.86 -20.05 -2.62
CA THR A 125 9.05 -19.86 -3.44
C THR A 125 10.20 -20.62 -2.79
N ASP A 126 10.77 -21.57 -3.52
CA ASP A 126 11.99 -22.24 -3.12
C ASP A 126 13.17 -21.27 -3.31
N GLU A 127 13.36 -20.38 -2.32
CA GLU A 127 14.47 -19.42 -2.32
C GLU A 127 15.81 -20.14 -2.46
N ARG A 128 15.94 -21.34 -1.89
CA ARG A 128 17.16 -22.13 -2.00
C ARG A 128 17.42 -22.52 -3.44
N ALA A 129 16.42 -23.02 -4.17
CA ALA A 129 16.57 -23.34 -5.59
C ALA A 129 16.96 -22.10 -6.42
N LEU A 130 16.37 -20.93 -6.14
CA LEU A 130 16.75 -19.68 -6.81
C LEU A 130 18.20 -19.28 -6.49
N TYR A 131 18.63 -19.39 -5.23
CA TYR A 131 20.01 -19.11 -4.86
C TYR A 131 21.01 -20.11 -5.45
N GLU A 132 20.63 -21.39 -5.57
CA GLU A 132 21.41 -22.42 -6.25
C GLU A 132 21.56 -22.08 -7.75
N GLU A 133 20.49 -21.70 -8.44
CA GLU A 133 20.53 -21.25 -9.85
C GLU A 133 21.43 -20.01 -10.04
N MET A 134 21.32 -19.02 -9.14
CA MET A 134 22.18 -17.84 -9.17
C MET A 134 23.66 -18.21 -8.96
N ALA A 135 23.96 -19.18 -8.11
CA ALA A 135 25.33 -19.66 -7.88
C ALA A 135 25.89 -20.40 -9.11
N GLU A 136 25.08 -21.22 -9.76
CA GLU A 136 25.46 -21.90 -11.02
C GLU A 136 25.75 -20.90 -12.14
N LEU A 137 24.90 -19.89 -12.32
CA LEU A 137 25.12 -18.81 -13.30
C LEU A 137 26.41 -18.04 -13.02
N ARG A 138 26.72 -17.78 -11.75
CA ARG A 138 27.98 -17.15 -11.34
C ARG A 138 29.18 -18.01 -11.74
N ASN A 139 29.17 -19.30 -11.42
CA ASN A 139 30.28 -20.20 -11.74
C ASN A 139 30.52 -20.26 -13.26
N ARG A 140 29.45 -20.41 -14.04
CA ARG A 140 29.52 -20.43 -15.50
C ARG A 140 30.09 -19.12 -16.07
N TYR A 141 29.73 -17.99 -15.48
CA TYR A 141 30.28 -16.69 -15.87
C TYR A 141 31.79 -16.59 -15.59
N GLU A 142 32.24 -17.06 -14.43
CA GLU A 142 33.66 -17.09 -14.06
C GLU A 142 34.47 -17.97 -15.03
N GLU A 143 33.93 -19.12 -15.43
CA GLU A 143 34.55 -20.01 -16.44
C GLU A 143 34.73 -19.32 -17.79
N ILE A 144 33.66 -18.71 -18.33
CA ILE A 144 33.68 -18.05 -19.65
C ILE A 144 34.65 -16.87 -19.67
N ILE A 145 34.72 -16.07 -18.59
CA ILE A 145 35.73 -15.00 -18.47
C ILE A 145 37.13 -15.58 -18.44
N GLY A 146 37.34 -16.67 -17.69
CA GLY A 146 38.62 -17.38 -17.63
C GLY A 146 39.09 -17.79 -19.03
N GLU A 147 38.22 -18.41 -19.81
CA GLU A 147 38.50 -18.81 -21.19
C GLU A 147 38.86 -17.61 -22.08
N LEU A 148 38.08 -16.53 -22.03
CA LEU A 148 38.36 -15.32 -22.80
C LEU A 148 39.73 -14.72 -22.47
N ASN A 149 40.08 -14.66 -21.18
CA ASN A 149 41.36 -14.13 -20.72
C ASN A 149 42.53 -15.03 -21.14
N ASN A 150 42.36 -16.35 -21.08
CA ASN A 150 43.35 -17.31 -21.56
C ASN A 150 43.62 -17.13 -23.06
N LYS A 151 42.57 -17.01 -23.88
CA LYS A 151 42.70 -16.77 -25.33
C LYS A 151 43.40 -15.45 -25.63
N ARG A 152 43.08 -14.38 -24.90
CA ARG A 152 43.78 -13.09 -25.03
C ARG A 152 45.26 -13.21 -24.70
N LYS A 153 45.61 -13.95 -23.63
CA LYS A 153 46.99 -14.19 -23.22
C LYS A 153 47.77 -15.01 -24.26
N GLU A 154 47.17 -16.04 -24.83
CA GLU A 154 47.74 -16.83 -25.92
C GLU A 154 48.13 -15.92 -27.10
N ILE A 155 47.18 -15.12 -27.59
CA ILE A 155 47.41 -14.20 -28.72
C ILE A 155 48.49 -13.17 -28.38
N ALA A 156 48.44 -12.55 -27.20
CA ALA A 156 49.44 -11.59 -26.76
C ALA A 156 50.85 -12.20 -26.76
N ASN A 157 51.00 -13.45 -26.32
CA ASN A 157 52.27 -14.16 -26.34
C ASN A 157 52.76 -14.44 -27.78
N HIS A 158 51.86 -14.81 -28.69
CA HIS A 158 52.21 -15.00 -30.10
C HIS A 158 52.72 -13.71 -30.75
N LEU A 159 52.03 -12.59 -30.51
CA LEU A 159 52.42 -11.28 -31.05
C LEU A 159 53.73 -10.79 -30.44
N PHE A 160 53.95 -11.03 -29.15
CA PHE A 160 55.22 -10.72 -28.50
C PHE A 160 56.39 -11.48 -29.15
N LYS A 161 56.23 -12.78 -29.42
CA LYS A 161 57.24 -13.58 -30.12
C LYS A 161 57.50 -13.06 -31.53
N PHE A 162 56.44 -12.76 -32.28
CA PHE A 162 56.55 -12.21 -33.63
C PHE A 162 57.29 -10.87 -33.64
N ASN A 163 56.89 -9.91 -32.80
CA ASN A 163 57.54 -8.61 -32.70
C ASN A 163 59.01 -8.74 -32.26
N SER A 164 59.33 -9.71 -31.39
CA SER A 164 60.72 -9.99 -31.00
C SER A 164 61.58 -10.45 -32.19
N ILE A 165 61.02 -11.24 -33.10
CA ILE A 165 61.68 -11.65 -34.36
C ILE A 165 61.86 -10.42 -35.26
N CYS A 166 60.81 -9.62 -35.48
CA CYS A 166 60.89 -8.40 -36.28
C CYS A 166 62.02 -7.46 -35.80
N LYS A 167 62.13 -7.24 -34.48
CA LYS A 167 63.21 -6.45 -33.88
C LYS A 167 64.59 -7.04 -34.14
N LYS A 168 64.74 -8.35 -33.95
CA LYS A 168 66.02 -9.05 -34.13
C LYS A 168 66.57 -8.90 -35.55
N TYR A 169 65.70 -8.84 -36.57
CA TYR A 169 66.09 -8.77 -37.98
C TYR A 169 65.92 -7.36 -38.60
N GLY A 170 65.65 -6.32 -37.80
CA GLY A 170 65.55 -4.93 -38.29
C GLY A 170 64.25 -4.58 -39.03
N TYR A 171 63.22 -5.41 -38.91
CA TYR A 171 61.91 -5.24 -39.55
C TYR A 171 60.87 -4.61 -38.61
N THR A 172 61.25 -3.57 -37.86
CA THR A 172 60.38 -2.93 -36.83
C THR A 172 59.08 -2.35 -37.41
N ASN A 173 59.08 -1.99 -38.70
CA ASN A 173 57.88 -1.48 -39.39
C ASN A 173 56.76 -2.53 -39.53
N PHE A 174 57.06 -3.81 -39.29
CA PHE A 174 56.10 -4.90 -39.35
C PHE A 174 55.54 -5.31 -37.97
N GLU A 175 55.95 -4.66 -36.88
CA GLU A 175 55.41 -4.96 -35.55
C GLU A 175 53.90 -4.74 -35.48
N VAL A 176 53.21 -5.63 -34.77
CA VAL A 176 51.75 -5.64 -34.64
C VAL A 176 51.31 -5.65 -33.18
N GLY A 177 50.22 -4.95 -32.88
CA GLY A 177 49.62 -4.88 -31.55
C GLY A 177 48.22 -5.50 -31.49
N THR A 178 47.59 -5.43 -30.31
CA THR A 178 46.18 -5.78 -30.11
C THR A 178 45.45 -4.65 -29.40
N ASN A 179 44.16 -4.50 -29.68
CA ASN A 179 43.25 -3.65 -28.94
C ASN A 179 42.15 -4.49 -28.30
N PHE A 180 42.52 -5.42 -27.41
CA PHE A 180 41.50 -6.19 -26.68
C PHE A 180 40.61 -5.25 -25.88
N HIS A 181 39.32 -5.54 -25.86
CA HIS A 181 38.37 -4.82 -25.03
C HIS A 181 38.66 -5.09 -23.55
N THR A 182 39.25 -4.10 -22.86
CA THR A 182 39.78 -4.25 -21.50
C THR A 182 38.74 -4.01 -20.40
N ASN A 183 37.71 -3.20 -20.67
CA ASN A 183 36.71 -2.85 -19.66
C ASN A 183 35.38 -3.58 -19.92
N LEU A 184 35.12 -4.67 -19.21
CA LEU A 184 33.87 -5.43 -19.35
C LEU A 184 32.61 -4.61 -18.98
N GLN A 185 32.77 -3.50 -18.25
CA GLN A 185 31.68 -2.58 -17.90
C GLN A 185 31.31 -1.61 -19.03
N THR A 186 32.00 -1.66 -20.17
CA THR A 186 31.65 -0.90 -21.37
C THR A 186 31.20 -1.83 -22.48
N VAL A 187 30.39 -1.31 -23.40
CA VAL A 187 29.98 -2.07 -24.59
C VAL A 187 31.20 -2.33 -25.46
N ASN A 188 31.38 -3.60 -25.86
CA ASN A 188 32.40 -3.93 -26.84
C ASN A 188 32.02 -3.33 -28.19
N LYS A 189 32.82 -2.40 -28.70
CA LYS A 189 32.58 -1.70 -29.97
C LYS A 189 32.43 -2.63 -31.18
N LEU A 190 33.03 -3.83 -31.13
CA LEU A 190 32.94 -4.82 -32.21
C LEU A 190 31.65 -5.66 -32.16
N TYR A 191 31.00 -5.72 -30.99
CA TYR A 191 29.78 -6.50 -30.76
C TYR A 191 28.79 -5.69 -29.92
N PRO A 192 28.29 -4.54 -30.45
CA PRO A 192 27.46 -3.62 -29.68
C PRO A 192 26.09 -4.20 -29.32
N ASP A 193 25.60 -5.14 -30.13
CA ASP A 193 24.36 -5.90 -29.95
C ASP A 193 24.39 -6.80 -28.69
N CYS A 194 25.58 -7.19 -28.25
CA CYS A 194 25.77 -8.01 -27.05
C CYS A 194 25.73 -7.19 -25.74
N GLY A 195 25.64 -5.86 -25.81
CA GLY A 195 25.49 -4.99 -24.64
C GLY A 195 26.72 -4.95 -23.69
N ILE A 196 26.47 -4.55 -22.44
CA ILE A 196 27.50 -4.50 -21.38
C ILE A 196 27.57 -5.88 -20.71
N VAL A 197 28.79 -6.38 -20.51
CA VAL A 197 29.02 -7.66 -19.81
C VAL A 197 29.23 -7.37 -18.33
N TYR A 198 28.16 -7.41 -17.54
CA TYR A 198 28.26 -7.17 -16.10
C TYR A 198 29.08 -8.28 -15.42
N PRO A 199 30.11 -7.95 -14.62
CA PRO A 199 30.81 -8.95 -13.82
C PRO A 199 29.82 -9.70 -12.93
N ALA A 200 30.09 -10.99 -12.70
CA ALA A 200 29.38 -11.81 -11.73
C ALA A 200 29.09 -10.97 -10.49
N ILE A 201 27.81 -10.75 -10.23
CA ILE A 201 27.35 -9.80 -9.22
C ILE A 201 28.01 -10.22 -7.91
N ASN A 202 28.91 -9.38 -7.40
CA ASN A 202 29.37 -9.50 -6.04
C ASN A 202 28.20 -8.98 -5.20
N VAL A 203 27.22 -9.84 -4.95
CA VAL A 203 26.10 -9.49 -4.10
C VAL A 203 26.63 -9.43 -2.67
N ASN A 204 27.33 -8.35 -2.33
CA ASN A 204 27.21 -7.85 -0.97
C ASN A 204 25.75 -7.42 -0.84
N ILE A 205 24.88 -8.37 -0.47
CA ILE A 205 23.64 -8.05 0.22
C ILE A 205 24.09 -7.52 1.58
N ASP A 206 24.62 -6.31 1.57
CA ASP A 206 24.95 -5.62 2.78
C ASP A 206 23.61 -5.47 3.51
N SER A 207 23.52 -6.00 4.74
CA SER A 207 22.25 -6.01 5.50
C SER A 207 21.66 -4.60 5.64
N SER A 208 22.51 -3.57 5.52
CA SER A 208 22.16 -2.17 5.44
C SER A 208 21.35 -1.83 4.18
N THR A 209 21.58 -2.43 3.02
CA THR A 209 20.84 -2.19 1.76
C THR A 209 19.41 -2.70 1.83
N VAL A 210 19.19 -3.88 2.41
CA VAL A 210 17.85 -4.44 2.63
C VAL A 210 17.14 -3.66 3.74
N THR A 211 17.84 -3.36 4.85
CA THR A 211 17.27 -2.57 5.96
C THR A 211 16.91 -1.15 5.53
N ASN A 212 17.73 -0.51 4.69
CA ASN A 212 17.47 0.82 4.17
C ASN A 212 16.33 0.82 3.13
N ARG A 213 16.22 -0.21 2.27
CA ARG A 213 15.05 -0.38 1.38
C ARG A 213 13.74 -0.47 2.17
N PHE A 214 13.72 -1.25 3.26
CA PHE A 214 12.55 -1.29 4.16
C PHE A 214 12.34 0.01 4.95
N LYS A 215 13.40 0.71 5.34
CA LYS A 215 13.32 2.00 6.05
C LYS A 215 12.77 3.12 5.16
N TYR A 216 13.20 3.20 3.90
CA TYR A 216 12.74 4.19 2.93
C TYR A 216 11.33 3.91 2.43
N ALA A 217 10.96 2.63 2.23
CA ALA A 217 9.57 2.24 1.97
C ALA A 217 8.63 2.61 3.13
N ARG A 218 9.11 2.48 4.38
CA ARG A 218 8.36 2.90 5.58
C ARG A 218 8.25 4.43 5.75
N GLN A 219 9.07 5.19 5.02
CA GLN A 219 9.08 6.66 5.05
C GLN A 219 8.44 7.29 3.80
N GLY A 220 7.90 6.49 2.87
CA GLY A 220 7.16 6.98 1.70
C GLY A 220 8.01 7.76 0.69
N VAL A 221 9.33 7.63 0.74
CA VAL A 221 10.23 8.31 -0.20
C VAL A 221 10.65 7.31 -1.28
N GLU A 222 9.90 7.28 -2.37
CA GLU A 222 10.32 6.60 -3.59
C GLU A 222 11.43 7.41 -4.26
N ARG A 223 12.68 6.95 -4.15
CA ARG A 223 13.72 7.32 -5.11
C ARG A 223 14.25 6.04 -5.73
N PHE A 224 13.87 5.83 -6.98
CA PHE A 224 14.59 4.96 -7.90
C PHE A 224 15.95 5.59 -8.18
N ILE A 225 17.03 4.88 -7.88
CA ILE A 225 18.34 5.07 -8.52
C ILE A 225 18.64 3.76 -9.23
#